data_AF-A0A433Q1J5-F1
#
_entry.id   AF-A0A433Q1J5-F1
#
_cell.length_a   1.000
_cell.length_b   1.000
_cell.length_c   1.000
_cell.angle_alpha   90.00
_cell.angle_beta   90.00
_cell.angle_gamma   90.00
#
_symmetry.space_group_name_H-M   'P 1'
#
loop_
_entity.id
_entity.type
_entity.pdbx_description
1 polymer ?
#
loop_
_entity_poly.entity_id
_entity_poly.type
_entity_poly.pdbx_seq_one_letter_code
_entity_poly.pdbx_strand_id
1 'polypeptide(L)'
;MSDSSHPPHLLDFHLFPEFQFMCKHKLHKYFDRKPSDWKVVGFLDECDIESFDQKISCYISCLEVLVKNEKELRKERAQLLLDRFRKASVIILLLEILMKVGGVMRSPELLHHSGF
;
A
#
# COMPACT_ATOMS: atom_id res chain seq x y z
N MET A 1 -7.76 1.19 39.33
CA MET A 1 -8.69 0.96 38.21
C MET A 1 -8.65 2.17 37.30
N SER A 2 -7.92 2.05 36.20
CA SER A 2 -8.08 2.84 34.97
C SER A 2 -7.54 1.97 33.85
N ASP A 3 -8.43 1.15 33.30
CA ASP A 3 -8.19 0.30 32.15
C ASP A 3 -7.95 1.19 30.94
N SER A 4 -6.71 1.24 30.47
CA SER A 4 -6.31 1.97 29.27
C SER A 4 -6.21 0.95 28.15
N SER A 5 -7.36 0.58 27.59
CA SER A 5 -7.46 -0.28 26.41
C SER A 5 -6.82 0.43 25.21
N HIS A 6 -5.50 0.29 25.10
CA HIS A 6 -4.76 0.60 23.88
C HIS A 6 -4.99 -0.57 22.91
N PRO A 7 -5.53 -0.34 21.71
CA PRO A 7 -5.67 -1.41 20.75
C PRO A 7 -4.26 -1.87 20.34
N PRO A 8 -4.03 -3.18 20.17
CA PRO A 8 -2.77 -3.67 19.63
C PRO A 8 -2.65 -3.15 18.20
N HIS A 9 -1.70 -2.23 17.99
CA HIS A 9 -1.34 -1.72 16.66
C HIS A 9 -0.85 -2.89 15.82
N LEU A 10 -1.78 -3.44 15.05
CA LEU A 10 -1.50 -4.40 13.99
C LEU A 10 -0.62 -3.71 12.95
N LEU A 11 0.64 -4.15 12.94
CA LEU A 11 1.69 -3.82 11.97
C LEU A 11 2.23 -2.39 12.10
N ASP A 12 3.20 -2.25 12.99
CA ASP A 12 4.12 -1.12 12.97
C ASP A 12 5.03 -1.25 11.73
N PHE A 13 4.57 -0.72 10.60
CA PHE A 13 5.27 -0.77 9.30
C PHE A 13 6.62 -0.02 9.31
N HIS A 14 7.01 0.59 10.43
CA HIS A 14 8.35 1.09 10.70
C HIS A 14 9.45 0.00 10.70
N LEU A 15 9.09 -1.29 10.61
CA LEU A 15 10.02 -2.42 10.51
C LEU A 15 10.50 -2.79 9.09
N PHE A 16 10.08 -2.08 8.03
CA PHE A 16 10.53 -2.36 6.65
C PHE A 16 11.33 -1.20 6.05
N PRO A 17 12.68 -1.21 6.15
CA PRO A 17 13.56 -0.16 5.63
C PRO A 17 13.47 0.02 4.11
N GLU A 18 13.01 -1.01 3.38
CA GLU A 18 12.90 -1.01 1.92
C GLU A 18 11.82 -0.05 1.38
N PHE A 19 10.90 0.40 2.24
CA PHE A 19 9.87 1.39 1.89
C PHE A 19 10.19 2.82 2.37
N GLN A 20 11.39 3.06 2.91
CA GLN A 20 11.81 4.38 3.38
C GLN A 20 12.25 5.32 2.24
N PHE A 21 11.59 5.24 1.09
CA PHE A 21 11.76 6.24 0.03
C PHE A 21 10.77 7.38 0.25
N MET A 22 11.02 8.15 1.32
CA MET A 22 10.29 9.37 1.58
C MET A 22 10.42 10.31 0.37
N CYS A 23 9.30 10.74 -0.18
CA CYS A 23 9.26 11.84 -1.12
C CYS A 23 9.88 13.07 -0.42
N LYS A 24 11.12 13.42 -0.78
CA LYS A 24 11.95 14.43 -0.14
C LYS A 24 11.17 15.75 0.00
N HIS A 25 10.74 16.02 1.23
CA HIS A 25 10.35 17.32 1.77
C HIS A 25 9.10 18.07 1.26
N LYS A 26 8.32 17.56 0.30
CA LYS A 26 7.06 18.23 -0.07
C LYS A 26 5.98 17.26 -0.50
N LEU A 27 4.76 17.52 -0.04
CA LEU A 27 3.56 16.85 -0.52
C LEU A 27 3.46 17.05 -2.05
N HIS A 28 3.18 15.98 -2.78
CA HIS A 28 3.08 16.03 -4.23
C HIS A 28 1.92 16.94 -4.68
N LYS A 29 2.14 17.75 -5.74
CA LYS A 29 1.17 18.72 -6.30
C LYS A 29 -0.21 18.14 -6.62
N TYR A 30 -0.27 16.82 -6.87
CA TYR A 30 -1.52 16.09 -7.08
C TYR A 30 -2.52 16.29 -5.93
N PHE A 31 -2.03 16.39 -4.70
CA PHE A 31 -2.87 16.56 -3.50
C PHE A 31 -3.29 18.01 -3.23
N ASP A 32 -2.92 18.96 -4.09
CA ASP A 32 -3.47 20.32 -4.06
C ASP A 32 -4.92 20.35 -4.58
N ARG A 33 -5.36 19.27 -5.23
CA ARG A 33 -6.74 19.06 -5.70
C ARG A 33 -7.73 18.89 -4.55
N LYS A 34 -9.02 18.96 -4.87
CA LYS A 34 -10.09 18.63 -3.93
C LYS A 34 -9.96 17.17 -3.47
N PRO A 35 -10.17 16.86 -2.17
CA PRO A 35 -10.04 15.50 -1.65
C PRO A 35 -10.92 14.46 -2.37
N SER A 36 -12.10 14.86 -2.84
CA SER A 36 -12.99 14.02 -3.65
C SER A 36 -12.34 13.46 -4.91
N ASP A 37 -11.37 14.19 -5.46
CA ASP A 37 -10.77 13.90 -6.76
C ASP A 37 -9.53 13.00 -6.64
N TRP A 38 -9.07 12.76 -5.41
CA TRP A 38 -7.91 11.92 -5.15
C TRP A 38 -8.24 10.45 -5.45
N LYS A 39 -7.48 9.90 -6.40
CA LYS A 39 -7.55 8.51 -6.86
C LYS A 39 -6.12 8.02 -7.16
N VAL A 40 -5.79 6.80 -6.71
CA VAL A 40 -4.47 6.20 -6.97
C VAL A 40 -4.10 6.23 -8.46
N VAL A 41 -5.01 5.82 -9.34
CA VAL A 41 -4.74 5.77 -10.79
C VAL A 41 -4.36 7.15 -11.33
N GLY A 42 -5.08 8.20 -10.90
CA GLY A 42 -4.76 9.57 -11.32
C GLY A 42 -3.43 10.06 -10.78
N PHE A 43 -3.05 9.67 -9.56
CA PHE A 43 -1.71 9.97 -9.05
C PHE A 43 -0.63 9.27 -9.87
N LEU A 44 -0.80 7.97 -10.16
CA LEU A 44 0.19 7.17 -10.87
C LEU A 44 0.46 7.67 -12.30
N ASP A 45 -0.58 8.15 -12.98
CA ASP A 45 -0.49 8.71 -14.32
C ASP A 45 0.31 10.03 -14.35
N GLU A 46 0.16 10.85 -13.31
CA GLU A 46 0.81 12.16 -13.20
C GLU A 46 2.14 12.15 -12.42
N CYS A 47 2.48 11.03 -11.81
CA CYS A 47 3.71 10.90 -11.03
C CYS A 47 4.90 10.68 -11.97
N ASP A 48 5.85 11.60 -11.92
CA ASP A 48 7.04 11.61 -12.77
C ASP A 48 8.11 10.56 -12.37
N ILE A 49 7.91 9.85 -11.25
CA ILE A 49 8.82 8.78 -10.80
C ILE A 49 8.72 7.59 -11.77
N GLU A 50 9.82 7.09 -12.31
CA GLU A 50 9.76 6.05 -13.34
C GLU A 50 9.21 4.70 -12.83
N SER A 51 9.72 4.22 -11.69
CA SER A 51 9.37 2.88 -11.21
C SER A 51 8.02 2.84 -10.51
N PHE A 52 7.22 1.83 -10.83
CA PHE A 52 5.89 1.63 -10.25
C PHE A 52 5.94 1.52 -8.72
N ASP A 53 6.88 0.75 -8.19
CA ASP A 53 7.01 0.54 -6.75
C ASP A 53 7.33 1.85 -6.01
N GLN A 54 8.21 2.68 -6.57
CA GLN A 54 8.50 3.99 -5.99
C GLN A 54 7.32 4.97 -6.13
N LYS A 55 6.53 4.91 -7.22
CA LYS A 55 5.28 5.69 -7.34
C LYS A 55 4.31 5.33 -6.22
N ILE A 56 4.12 4.03 -5.97
CA ILE A 56 3.23 3.54 -4.90
C ILE A 56 3.76 3.94 -3.53
N SER A 57 5.05 3.77 -3.28
CA SER A 57 5.69 4.19 -2.03
C SER A 57 5.51 5.69 -1.78
N CYS A 58 5.78 6.54 -2.77
CA CYS A 58 5.56 7.99 -2.63
C CYS A 58 4.08 8.34 -2.42
N TYR A 59 3.15 7.67 -3.10
CA TYR A 59 1.71 7.87 -2.89
C TYR A 59 1.31 7.60 -1.43
N ILE A 60 1.73 6.44 -0.90
CA ILE A 60 1.45 6.04 0.48
C ILE A 60 2.06 7.04 1.46
N SER A 61 3.34 7.40 1.29
CA SER A 61 4.00 8.39 2.15
C SER A 61 3.32 9.76 2.13
N CYS A 62 2.84 10.21 0.96
CA CYS A 62 2.06 11.46 0.87
C CYS A 62 0.77 11.38 1.69
N LEU A 63 0.04 10.26 1.61
CA LEU A 63 -1.18 10.06 2.39
C LEU A 63 -0.90 10.01 3.90
N GLU A 64 0.21 9.40 4.34
CA GLU A 64 0.61 9.38 5.75
C GLU A 64 0.91 10.78 6.27
N VAL A 65 1.62 11.59 5.48
CA VAL A 65 1.89 13.00 5.78
C VAL A 65 0.58 13.78 5.88
N LEU A 66 -0.37 13.57 4.98
CA LEU A 66 -1.69 14.20 5.03
C LEU A 66 -2.45 13.80 6.29
N VAL A 67 -2.49 12.51 6.64
CA VAL A 67 -3.17 12.04 7.85
C VAL A 67 -2.58 12.68 9.11
N LYS A 68 -1.26 12.84 9.15
CA LYS A 68 -0.54 13.40 10.29
C LYS A 68 -0.75 14.92 10.43
N ASN A 69 -0.73 15.65 9.32
CA ASN A 69 -0.60 17.11 9.33
C ASN A 69 -1.88 17.88 8.96
N GLU A 70 -2.83 17.26 8.25
CA GLU A 70 -4.06 17.92 7.80
C GLU A 70 -5.21 17.78 8.79
N LYS A 71 -6.30 18.51 8.52
CA LYS A 71 -7.55 18.46 9.29
C LYS A 71 -8.74 18.10 8.40
N GLU A 72 -9.85 17.77 9.05
CA GLU A 72 -11.18 17.63 8.42
C GLU A 72 -11.17 16.66 7.21
N LEU A 73 -11.85 17.06 6.13
CA LEU A 73 -12.09 16.26 4.93
C LEU A 73 -10.79 15.76 4.27
N ARG A 74 -9.70 16.54 4.33
CA ARG A 74 -8.40 16.13 3.77
C ARG A 74 -7.82 14.95 4.54
N LYS A 75 -7.80 15.04 5.88
CA LYS A 75 -7.35 13.97 6.76
C LYS A 75 -8.23 12.72 6.64
N GLU A 76 -9.55 12.89 6.70
CA GLU A 76 -10.52 11.78 6.61
C GLU A 76 -10.38 11.02 5.28
N ARG A 77 -10.24 11.77 4.18
CA ARG A 77 -10.05 11.18 2.86
C ARG A 77 -8.70 10.46 2.74
N ALA A 78 -7.62 11.06 3.24
CA ALA A 78 -6.31 10.44 3.23
C ALA A 78 -6.31 9.12 4.04
N GLN A 79 -6.94 9.13 5.22
CA GLN A 79 -7.09 7.93 6.06
C GLN A 79 -7.90 6.85 5.33
N LEU A 80 -9.02 7.20 4.71
CA LEU A 80 -9.83 6.26 3.93
C LEU A 80 -9.03 5.59 2.81
N LEU A 81 -8.19 6.36 2.10
CA LEU A 81 -7.35 5.83 1.03
C LEU A 81 -6.26 4.89 1.59
N LEU A 82 -5.61 5.24 2.69
CA LEU A 82 -4.64 4.36 3.37
C LEU A 82 -5.28 3.06 3.86
N ASP A 83 -6.45 3.14 4.47
CA ASP A 83 -7.16 1.96 4.99
C ASP A 83 -7.54 1.00 3.85
N ARG A 84 -7.90 1.53 2.67
CA ARG A 84 -8.14 0.70 1.47
C ARG A 84 -6.88 -0.03 1.01
N PHE A 85 -5.74 0.65 1.01
CA PHE A 85 -4.46 0.03 0.68
C PHE A 85 -4.09 -1.08 1.66
N ARG A 86 -4.18 -0.82 2.97
CA ARG A 86 -3.91 -1.81 4.02
C ARG A 86 -4.81 -3.04 3.88
N LYS A 87 -6.11 -2.84 3.64
CA LYS A 87 -7.06 -3.94 3.42
C LYS A 87 -6.70 -4.77 2.19
N ALA A 88 -6.33 -4.13 1.08
CA ALA A 88 -5.90 -4.84 -0.13
C ALA A 88 -4.65 -5.69 0.14
N SER A 89 -3.65 -5.16 0.86
CA SER A 89 -2.45 -5.92 1.24
C SER A 89 -2.79 -7.15 2.08
N VAL A 90 -3.70 -7.05 3.05
CA VAL A 90 -4.15 -8.20 3.85
C VAL A 90 -4.83 -9.26 2.98
N ILE A 91 -5.67 -8.86 2.03
CA ILE A 91 -6.35 -9.81 1.13
C ILE A 91 -5.33 -10.56 0.27
N ILE A 92 -4.33 -9.87 -0.28
CA ILE A 92 -3.26 -10.51 -1.09
C ILE A 92 -2.50 -11.53 -0.24
N LEU A 93 -2.08 -11.17 0.97
CA LEU A 93 -1.39 -12.10 1.89
C LEU A 93 -2.26 -13.31 2.25
N LEU A 94 -3.55 -13.12 2.49
CA LEU A 94 -4.49 -14.22 2.75
C LEU A 94 -4.63 -15.16 1.55
N LEU A 95 -4.72 -14.60 0.33
CA LEU A 95 -4.74 -15.42 -0.89
C LEU A 95 -3.46 -16.21 -1.05
N GLU A 96 -2.29 -15.62 -0.81
CA GLU A 96 -1.01 -16.35 -0.86
C GLU A 96 -0.96 -17.50 0.16
N ILE A 97 -1.44 -17.29 1.39
CA ILE A 97 -1.50 -18.34 2.42
C ILE A 97 -2.48 -19.43 2.00
N LEU A 98 -3.68 -19.08 1.51
CA LEU A 98 -4.66 -20.06 1.04
C LEU A 98 -4.15 -20.87 -0.15
N MET A 99 -3.44 -20.24 -1.09
CA MET A 99 -2.80 -20.93 -2.21
C MET A 99 -1.67 -21.86 -1.76
N LYS A 100 -0.97 -21.55 -0.66
CA LYS A 100 0.09 -22.38 -0.07
C LYS A 100 -0.47 -23.54 0.78
N VAL A 101 -1.51 -23.30 1.58
CA VAL A 101 -2.13 -24.29 2.49
C VAL A 101 -3.11 -25.20 1.75
N GLY A 102 -3.80 -24.67 0.74
CA GLY A 102 -4.79 -25.40 -0.07
C GLY A 102 -4.19 -26.35 -1.12
N GLY A 103 -2.85 -26.47 -1.20
CA GLY A 103 -2.20 -27.50 -2.02
C GLY A 103 -2.62 -27.52 -3.49
N VAL A 104 -2.57 -26.38 -4.21
CA VAL A 104 -2.66 -26.42 -5.67
C VAL A 104 -1.29 -26.81 -6.22
N MET A 105 -1.20 -28.04 -6.75
CA MET A 105 -0.03 -28.59 -7.44
C MET A 105 0.64 -27.55 -8.34
N ARG A 106 1.84 -27.11 -7.99
CA ARG A 106 2.87 -26.98 -9.03
C ARG A 106 3.34 -28.40 -9.32
N SER A 107 2.82 -29.00 -10.39
CA SER A 107 3.52 -30.08 -11.06
C SER A 107 4.44 -29.43 -12.08
N PRO A 108 5.76 -29.34 -11.82
CA PRO A 108 6.71 -29.15 -12.90
C PRO A 108 6.92 -30.51 -13.58
N GLU A 109 7.12 -30.47 -14.90
CA GLU A 109 7.63 -31.56 -15.74
C GLU A 109 6.62 -32.59 -16.27
N LEU A 110 5.91 -32.19 -17.32
CA LEU A 110 5.70 -33.08 -18.47
C LEU A 110 5.98 -32.25 -19.73
N LEU A 111 7.20 -32.37 -20.28
CA LEU A 111 7.54 -32.27 -21.72
C LEU A 111 9.07 -32.23 -21.92
N HIS A 112 9.76 -33.33 -21.61
CA HIS A 112 11.09 -33.71 -22.11
C HIS A 112 11.13 -35.23 -21.88
N HIS A 113 11.19 -36.17 -22.84
CA HIS A 113 11.60 -36.17 -24.23
C HIS A 113 10.78 -37.23 -24.98
N SER A 114 10.23 -36.88 -26.13
CA SER A 114 10.07 -37.80 -27.25
C SER A 114 10.81 -37.20 -28.44
N GLY A 115 11.78 -37.96 -28.99
CA GLY A 115 12.51 -37.58 -30.20
C GLY A 115 14.02 -37.80 -30.11
N PHE A 116 14.45 -39.05 -30.21
CA PHE A 116 15.22 -39.66 -31.32
C PHE A 116 15.93 -40.92 -30.84
#